data_AF-A0A1Y6H3D9-F1
#
_entry.id   AF-A0A1Y6H3D9-F1
#
_cell.length_a   1.000
_cell.length_b   1.000
_cell.length_c   1.000
_cell.angle_alpha   90.00
_cell.angle_beta   90.00
_cell.angle_gamma   90.00
#
_symmetry.space_group_name_H-M   'P 1'
#
loop_
_entity.id
_entity.type
_entity.pdbx_description
1 polymer ?
#
loop_
_entity_poly.entity_id
_entity_poly.type
_entity_poly.pdbx_seq_one_letter_code
_entity_poly.pdbx_strand_id
1 'polypeptide(L)' 'MGEATEYAAMQRLWRPLWGDRRQELAVIGVDMDGPRTRSALDACLLSDLDLRQGPAQWQLLDDPFPQRKR' A
#
# COMPACT_ATOMS: atom_id res chain seq x y z
N MET A 1 -24.43 10.70 -11.49
CA MET A 1 -25.05 9.41 -11.15
C MET A 1 -23.94 8.38 -11.18
N GLY A 2 -23.52 7.87 -10.03
CA GLY A 2 -22.82 6.59 -10.00
C GLY A 2 -23.89 5.50 -10.04
N GLU A 3 -23.91 4.68 -11.08
CA GLU A 3 -24.89 3.61 -11.23
C GLU A 3 -24.79 2.62 -10.06
N ALA A 4 -25.89 1.95 -9.70
CA ALA A 4 -25.94 0.92 -8.65
C ALA A 4 -24.81 -0.14 -8.77
N THR A 5 -24.26 -0.31 -9.97
CA THR A 5 -23.09 -1.11 -10.31
C THR A 5 -21.80 -0.67 -9.62
N GLU A 6 -21.53 0.65 -9.54
CA GLU A 6 -20.34 1.19 -8.88
C GLU A 6 -20.39 0.99 -7.36
N TYR A 7 -21.57 1.20 -6.76
CA TYR A 7 -21.79 0.93 -5.34
C TYR A 7 -21.60 -0.54 -4.99
N ALA A 8 -22.14 -1.45 -5.82
CA ALA A 8 -21.93 -2.88 -5.67
C ALA A 8 -20.46 -3.29 -5.83
N ALA A 9 -19.71 -2.65 -6.73
CA ALA A 9 -18.27 -2.86 -6.88
C ALA A 9 -17.48 -2.40 -5.65
N MET A 10 -17.82 -1.23 -5.09
CA MET A 10 -17.19 -0.71 -3.88
C MET A 10 -17.45 -1.61 -2.65
N GLN A 11 -18.68 -2.13 -2.51
CA GLN A 11 -18.99 -3.07 -1.42
C GLN A 11 -18.19 -4.38 -1.51
N ARG A 12 -17.91 -4.89 -2.72
CA ARG A 12 -17.08 -6.10 -2.90
C ARG A 12 -15.63 -5.90 -2.46
N LEU A 13 -15.14 -4.66 -2.52
CA LEU A 13 -13.76 -4.31 -2.18
C LEU A 13 -13.60 -3.88 -0.71
N TRP A 14 -14.72 -3.67 0.00
CA TRP A 14 -14.72 -3.22 1.39
C TRP A 14 -14.16 -4.28 2.32
N ARG A 15 -13.16 -3.91 3.14
CA ARG A 15 -12.62 -4.80 4.19
C ARG A 15 -13.30 -4.55 5.54
N PRO A 16 -13.74 -5.59 6.27
CA PRO A 16 -14.47 -5.42 7.54
C PRO A 16 -13.73 -4.59 8.60
N LEU A 17 -12.41 -4.79 8.72
CA LEU A 17 -11.59 -4.10 9.71
C LEU A 17 -11.00 -2.78 9.21
N TRP A 18 -10.89 -2.60 7.89
CA TRP A 18 -10.08 -1.52 7.32
C TRP A 18 -10.82 -0.62 6.34
N GLY A 19 -12.08 -0.94 6.03
CA GLY A 19 -12.88 -0.24 5.06
C GLY A 19 -12.25 -0.22 3.68
N ASP A 20 -12.28 0.95 3.04
CA ASP A 20 -11.73 1.22 1.72
C ASP A 20 -10.28 1.76 1.79
N ARG A 21 -9.43 1.20 2.67
CA ARG A 21 -8.00 1.54 2.73
C ARG A 21 -7.24 0.85 1.59
N ARG A 22 -7.56 1.21 0.36
CA ARG A 22 -6.91 0.74 -0.87
C ARG A 22 -6.02 1.85 -1.44
N GLN A 23 -4.87 1.46 -1.96
CA GLN A 23 -3.96 2.35 -2.65
C GLN A 23 -3.67 1.79 -4.04
N GLU A 24 -3.65 2.67 -5.03
CA GLU A 24 -3.15 2.36 -6.37
C GLU A 24 -1.90 3.20 -6.61
N LEU A 25 -0.81 2.55 -7.01
CA LEU A 25 0.46 3.21 -7.29
C LEU A 25 0.79 3.06 -8.77
N ALA A 26 1.10 4.18 -9.43
CA ALA A 26 1.63 4.20 -10.79
C ALA A 26 3.10 4.63 -10.74
N VAL A 27 3.99 3.78 -11.25
CA VAL A 27 5.43 4.06 -11.36
C VAL A 27 5.79 4.24 -12.83
N ILE A 28 6.41 5.37 -13.17
CA ILE A 28 6.75 5.77 -14.54
C ILE A 28 8.26 5.96 -14.63
N GLY A 29 8.89 5.33 -15.63
CA GLY A 29 10.33 5.42 -15.87
C GLY A 29 10.70 4.94 -17.27
N VAL A 30 11.92 5.28 -17.70
CA VAL A 30 12.53 4.82 -18.96
C VAL A 30 13.39 3.58 -18.66
N ASP A 31 13.35 2.58 -19.55
CA ASP A 31 14.09 1.30 -19.40
C ASP A 31 13.90 0.61 -18.04
N MET A 32 12.68 0.73 -17.50
CA MET A 32 12.36 0.20 -16.18
C MET A 32 12.19 -1.32 -16.19
N ASP A 33 12.77 -1.97 -15.19
CA ASP A 33 12.51 -3.37 -14.86
C ASP A 33 11.24 -3.48 -13.99
N GLY A 34 10.10 -3.71 -14.65
CA GLY A 34 8.80 -3.85 -13.99
C GLY A 34 8.75 -4.94 -12.91
N PRO A 35 9.19 -6.18 -13.19
CA PRO A 35 9.28 -7.25 -12.19
C PRO A 35 10.09 -6.86 -10.94
N ARG A 36 11.26 -6.25 -11.13
CA ARG A 36 12.09 -5.80 -10.00
C ARG A 36 11.39 -4.72 -9.18
N THR A 37 10.77 -3.74 -9.84
CA THR A 37 10.01 -2.68 -9.15
C THR A 37 8.86 -3.26 -8.33
N ARG A 38 8.11 -4.23 -8.86
CA ARG A 38 7.03 -4.90 -8.12
C ARG A 38 7.56 -5.66 -6.91
N SER A 39 8.63 -6.44 -7.09
CA SER A 39 9.25 -7.17 -5.99
C SER A 39 9.76 -6.25 -4.88
N ALA A 40 10.25 -5.06 -5.21
CA ALA A 40 10.65 -4.07 -4.21
C ALA A 40 9.45 -3.51 -3.44
N LEU A 41 8.31 -3.28 -4.10
CA LEU A 41 7.07 -2.86 -3.42
C LEU A 41 6.48 -3.97 -2.55
N ASP A 42 6.50 -5.23 -3.03
CA ASP A 42 6.03 -6.39 -2.27
C ASP A 42 6.85 -6.59 -0.98
N ALA A 43 8.16 -6.32 -1.03
CA ALA A 43 9.03 -6.37 0.14
C ALA A 43 8.71 -5.30 1.20
N CYS A 44 7.97 -4.24 0.85
CA CYS A 44 7.53 -3.20 1.77
C CYS A 44 6.18 -3.51 2.46
N LEU A 45 5.53 -4.63 2.13
CA LEU A 45 4.26 -4.99 2.74
C LEU A 45 4.45 -5.45 4.18
N LEU A 46 3.60 -4.95 5.08
CA LEU A 46 3.53 -5.41 6.46
C LEU A 46 2.95 -6.83 6.51
N SER A 47 3.56 -7.70 7.30
CA SER A 47 2.96 -9.01 7.62
C SER A 47 1.75 -8.83 8.54
N ASP A 48 0.95 -9.89 8.69
CA ASP A 48 -0.15 -9.89 9.67
C ASP A 48 0.33 -9.65 11.11
N LEU A 49 1.57 -10.05 11.43
CA LEU A 49 2.17 -9.79 12.73
C LEU A 49 2.46 -8.30 12.91
N ASP A 50 3.10 -7.68 11.91
CA ASP A 50 3.44 -6.25 11.95
C ASP A 50 2.16 -5.40 12.00
N LEU A 51 1.13 -5.78 11.23
CA LEU A 51 -0.17 -5.12 11.27
C LEU A 51 -0.81 -5.12 12.67
N ARG A 52 -0.66 -6.21 13.42
CA ARG A 52 -1.18 -6.32 14.81
C ARG A 52 -0.41 -5.43 15.79
N GLN A 53 0.88 -5.20 15.58
CA GLN A 53 1.69 -4.34 16.44
C GLN A 53 1.29 -2.86 16.31
N GLY A 54 0.81 -2.47 15.13
CA GLY A 54 0.18 -1.19 14.90
C GLY A 54 1.16 0.01 14.83
N PRO A 55 0.62 1.22 14.63
CA PRO A 55 1.41 2.40 14.23
C PRO A 55 2.53 2.80 15.19
N ALA A 56 2.37 2.56 16.49
CA ALA A 56 3.39 2.88 17.48
C ALA A 56 4.67 2.06 17.26
N GLN A 57 4.52 0.79 16.89
CA GLN A 57 5.66 -0.08 16.59
C GLN A 57 6.24 0.21 15.20
N TRP A 58 5.41 0.58 14.23
CA TRP A 58 5.89 0.91 12.88
C TRP A 58 6.84 2.11 12.86
N GLN A 59 6.68 3.06 13.78
CA GLN A 59 7.60 4.19 13.95
C GLN A 59 9.02 3.78 14.37
N LEU A 60 9.19 2.55 14.85
CA LEU A 60 10.48 1.99 15.25
C LEU A 60 11.12 1.14 14.15
N LEU A 61 10.46 0.95 13.01
CA LEU A 61 11.04 0.26 11.86
C LEU A 61 12.15 1.12 11.24
N ASP A 62 13.19 0.45 10.73
CA ASP A 62 14.27 1.13 10.03
C ASP A 62 13.73 1.91 8.83
N ASP A 63 14.08 3.19 8.73
CA ASP A 63 13.77 4.02 7.57
C ASP A 63 14.86 3.82 6.50
N PRO A 64 14.56 3.15 5.37
CA PRO A 64 15.55 2.90 4.31
C PRO A 64 15.82 4.15 3.46
N PHE A 65 15.05 5.24 3.64
CA PHE A 65 15.21 6.46 2.87
C PHE A 65 16.26 7.37 3.49
N PRO A 66 17.04 8.08 2.65
CA PRO A 66 18.00 9.06 3.16
C PRO A 66 17.27 10.18 3.89
N GLN A 67 17.83 10.63 5.02
CA GLN A 67 17.33 11.81 5.71
C GLN A 67 17.30 12.98 4.74
N ARG A 68 16.13 13.60 4.61
CA ARG A 68 15.92 14.75 3.73
C ARG A 68 16.95 15.82 4.07
N LYS A 69 17.86 16.11 3.15
CA LYS A 69 18.75 17.26 3.27
C LYS A 69 17.91 18.53 3.08
N ARG A 70 17.97 19.43 4.06
CA ARG A 70 17.39 20.78 3.97
C ARG A 70 18.19 21.65 3.00
#